data_AF-A0A2D2AZJ3-F1
#
_entry.id   AF-A0A2D2AZJ3-F1
#
_cell.length_a   1.000
_cell.length_b   1.000
_cell.length_c   1.000
_cell.angle_alpha   90.00
_cell.angle_beta   90.00
_cell.angle_gamma   90.00
#
_symmetry.space_group_name_H-M   'P 1'
#
loop_
_entity.id
_entity.type
_entity.pdbx_description
1 polymer ?
#
loop_
_entity_poly.entity_id
_entity_poly.type
_entity_poly.pdbx_seq_one_letter_code
_entity_poly.pdbx_strand_id
1 'polypeptide(L)'
;MVGPRPSWARRRSRKSWRRSMSEAGASFGYVALDEGGRRRRGVVVARDEAGAFAALKGQGLMPVSVRPTRANSPESRGRGGGALNPRDVARLISDLAALLRAGADIRSALTIVATRNPSRALQEIVKSVSRDVSGGEAMDRVLERRLGPSYAFVAALAAAGEASGDLAGGLERGAEMLQARIALRDQLVSTLSYPTFVAVTAVVAFVVILTMVVPSVAPLAEAPGAEPSFAMRSLLGASAFLRGNGLWLLLIAGGGAAAAAFAGWTGLLSRLLDRAFIDGPWRRTSRALVYGGFAIALGGILSAGAPMGEALRLSLRAVRSDVARRRLEPISKAVRQGETLSNALGRTQGFPQPIAGLAFIGEETGALGPMLARAGRLEEEAAMKRIEAAGRMLGPLLIVVLGGLIGLMMAALLTGVSGLGDAALN
;
A
#
# COMPACT_ATOMS: atom_id res chain seq x y z
N MET A 1 -36.24 36.62 -29.48
CA MET A 1 -37.31 36.43 -28.47
C MET A 1 -38.02 35.12 -28.77
N VAL A 2 -37.75 34.06 -28.02
CA VAL A 2 -38.54 32.81 -28.05
C VAL A 2 -38.69 32.37 -26.60
N GLY A 3 -39.91 32.50 -26.07
CA GLY A 3 -40.28 32.09 -24.72
C GLY A 3 -40.49 30.57 -24.57
N PRO A 4 -40.48 30.03 -23.35
CA PRO A 4 -40.39 28.59 -23.10
C PRO A 4 -41.77 27.90 -23.11
N ARG A 5 -41.82 26.63 -23.56
CA ARG A 5 -42.99 25.75 -23.42
C ARG A 5 -42.90 24.88 -22.14
N PRO A 6 -44.04 24.54 -21.48
CA PRO A 6 -44.06 24.02 -20.11
C PRO A 6 -43.96 22.49 -19.97
N SER A 7 -43.83 22.04 -18.73
CA SER A 7 -43.09 20.87 -18.23
C SER A 7 -43.90 19.60 -17.88
N TRP A 8 -44.97 19.26 -18.59
CA TRP A 8 -45.83 18.12 -18.21
C TRP A 8 -45.63 16.81 -19.02
N ALA A 9 -44.73 16.77 -20.01
CA ALA A 9 -44.57 15.60 -20.89
C ALA A 9 -43.52 14.54 -20.45
N ARG A 10 -42.95 14.62 -19.23
CA ARG A 10 -41.85 13.73 -18.78
C ARG A 10 -42.21 12.66 -17.75
N ARG A 11 -43.49 12.30 -17.58
CA ARG A 11 -43.90 11.30 -16.55
C ARG A 11 -44.48 9.97 -17.04
N ARG A 12 -44.53 9.69 -18.36
CA ARG A 12 -45.02 8.41 -18.90
C ARG A 12 -43.98 7.49 -19.57
N SER A 13 -42.70 7.86 -19.62
CA SER A 13 -41.65 7.10 -20.33
C SER A 13 -40.82 6.13 -19.46
N ARG A 14 -41.26 5.77 -18.25
CA ARG A 14 -40.51 4.85 -17.36
C ARG A 14 -41.09 3.45 -17.22
N LYS A 15 -42.31 3.19 -17.71
CA LYS A 15 -42.98 1.88 -17.56
C LYS A 15 -42.85 0.96 -18.78
N SER A 16 -42.48 1.45 -19.96
CA SER A 16 -42.28 0.61 -21.15
C SER A 16 -40.89 -0.05 -21.22
N TRP A 17 -39.87 0.54 -20.60
CA TRP A 17 -38.50 -0.01 -20.58
C TRP A 17 -38.33 -1.28 -19.73
N ARG A 18 -39.23 -1.52 -18.76
CA ARG A 18 -39.19 -2.74 -17.95
C ARG A 18 -39.77 -3.97 -18.65
N ARG A 19 -40.49 -3.82 -19.76
CA ARG A 19 -41.06 -4.93 -20.53
C ARG A 19 -40.19 -5.41 -21.69
N SER A 20 -39.22 -4.61 -22.17
CA SER A 20 -38.28 -5.03 -23.22
C SER A 20 -37.02 -5.74 -22.71
N MET A 21 -36.82 -5.82 -21.38
CA MET A 21 -35.69 -6.58 -20.77
C MET A 21 -36.01 -8.06 -20.50
N SER A 22 -37.17 -8.56 -20.97
CA SER A 22 -37.57 -9.98 -20.84
C SER A 22 -37.16 -10.85 -22.03
N GLU A 23 -36.53 -10.29 -23.07
CA GLU A 23 -35.99 -11.04 -24.22
C GLU A 23 -34.44 -11.10 -24.22
N ALA A 24 -33.80 -10.94 -23.05
CA ALA A 24 -32.37 -11.16 -22.93
C ALA A 24 -32.08 -12.67 -22.95
N GLY A 25 -31.65 -13.20 -24.10
CA GLY A 25 -31.20 -14.57 -24.24
C GLY A 25 -30.12 -14.94 -23.22
N ALA A 26 -30.13 -16.19 -22.75
CA ALA A 26 -29.11 -16.70 -21.86
C ALA A 26 -27.82 -17.00 -22.66
N SER A 27 -26.67 -16.74 -22.05
CA SER A 27 -25.38 -17.09 -22.64
C SER A 27 -25.04 -18.55 -22.36
N PHE A 28 -24.68 -19.31 -23.38
CA PHE A 28 -24.28 -20.70 -23.27
C PHE A 28 -22.81 -20.84 -23.67
N GLY A 29 -22.01 -21.43 -22.77
CA GLY A 29 -20.62 -21.77 -23.08
C GLY A 29 -20.60 -23.09 -23.85
N TYR A 30 -19.84 -23.15 -24.94
CA TYR A 30 -19.77 -24.35 -25.77
C TYR A 30 -18.34 -24.81 -26.04
N VAL A 31 -18.19 -26.12 -26.21
CA VAL A 31 -17.05 -26.77 -26.83
C VAL A 31 -17.57 -27.46 -28.08
N ALA A 32 -17.08 -27.07 -29.26
CA ALA A 32 -17.48 -27.68 -30.53
C ALA A 32 -16.25 -28.04 -31.37
N LEU A 33 -16.42 -28.97 -32.31
CA LEU A 33 -15.42 -29.33 -33.31
C LEU A 33 -15.74 -28.58 -34.60
N ASP A 34 -14.74 -28.00 -35.25
CA ASP A 34 -14.89 -27.52 -36.63
C ASP A 34 -14.81 -28.67 -37.64
N GLU A 35 -15.12 -28.40 -38.91
CA GLU A 35 -15.08 -29.39 -40.01
C GLU A 35 -13.71 -30.07 -40.16
N GLY A 36 -12.64 -29.45 -39.65
CA GLY A 36 -11.28 -30.00 -39.61
C GLY A 36 -10.94 -30.77 -38.33
N GLY A 37 -11.91 -31.06 -37.46
CA GLY A 37 -11.72 -31.81 -36.22
C GLY A 37 -11.03 -31.04 -35.09
N ARG A 38 -10.86 -29.71 -35.21
CA ARG A 38 -10.21 -28.90 -34.17
C ARG A 38 -11.24 -28.42 -33.15
N ARG A 39 -10.92 -28.57 -31.86
CA ARG A 39 -11.77 -28.11 -30.77
C ARG A 39 -11.75 -26.58 -30.68
N ARG A 40 -12.92 -25.95 -30.84
CA ARG A 40 -13.17 -24.54 -30.56
C ARG A 40 -14.03 -24.37 -29.31
N ARG A 41 -13.72 -23.34 -28.53
CA ARG A 41 -14.48 -22.95 -27.34
C ARG A 41 -14.96 -21.52 -27.50
N GLY A 42 -16.19 -21.25 -27.12
CA GLY A 42 -16.79 -19.93 -27.24
C GLY A 42 -18.07 -19.81 -26.41
N VAL A 43 -18.75 -18.67 -26.57
CA VAL A 43 -20.04 -18.39 -25.94
C VAL A 43 -21.04 -18.05 -27.04
N VAL A 44 -22.22 -18.66 -26.99
CA VAL A 44 -23.34 -18.38 -27.91
C VAL A 44 -24.53 -17.89 -27.10
N VAL A 45 -25.20 -16.84 -27.56
CA VAL A 45 -26.42 -16.33 -26.90
C VAL A 45 -27.62 -17.02 -27.53
N ALA A 46 -28.42 -17.70 -26.71
CA ALA A 46 -29.62 -18.40 -27.17
C ALA A 46 -30.73 -18.30 -26.11
N ARG A 47 -31.97 -18.62 -26.52
CA ARG A 47 -33.11 -18.62 -25.59
C ARG A 47 -33.10 -19.84 -24.66
N ASP A 48 -32.56 -20.95 -25.14
CA ASP A 48 -32.46 -22.24 -24.46
C ASP A 48 -31.26 -23.04 -25.00
N GLU A 49 -30.94 -24.16 -24.35
CA GLU A 49 -29.82 -25.03 -24.73
C GLU A 49 -30.02 -25.63 -26.14
N ALA A 50 -31.25 -25.97 -26.50
CA ALA A 50 -31.62 -26.45 -27.83
C ALA A 50 -31.34 -25.39 -28.93
N GLY A 51 -31.65 -24.13 -28.66
CA GLY A 51 -31.35 -23.01 -29.54
C GLY A 51 -29.84 -22.74 -29.68
N ALA A 52 -29.07 -22.94 -28.60
CA ALA A 52 -27.60 -22.84 -28.65
C ALA A 52 -26.99 -23.96 -29.52
N PHE A 53 -27.50 -25.18 -29.43
CA PHE A 53 -27.10 -26.30 -30.30
C PHE A 53 -27.41 -26.02 -31.78
N ALA A 54 -28.61 -25.52 -32.08
CA ALA A 54 -29.02 -25.20 -33.46
C ALA A 54 -28.17 -24.07 -34.07
N ALA A 55 -27.87 -23.02 -33.28
CA ALA A 55 -27.03 -21.91 -33.71
C ALA A 55 -25.60 -22.35 -34.03
N LEU A 56 -25.01 -23.26 -33.23
CA LEU A 56 -23.67 -23.79 -33.47
C LEU A 56 -23.61 -24.69 -34.71
N LYS A 57 -24.65 -25.52 -34.92
CA LYS A 57 -24.74 -26.37 -36.11
C LYS A 57 -24.90 -25.56 -37.40
N GLY A 58 -25.66 -24.45 -37.36
CA GLY A 58 -25.78 -23.50 -38.47
C GLY A 58 -24.49 -22.75 -38.82
N GLN A 59 -23.50 -22.75 -37.92
CA GLN A 59 -22.17 -22.18 -38.14
C GLN A 59 -21.13 -23.23 -38.59
N GLY A 60 -21.56 -24.45 -38.93
CA GLY A 60 -20.67 -25.55 -39.33
C GLY A 60 -19.85 -26.14 -38.18
N LEU A 61 -20.23 -25.89 -36.93
CA LEU A 61 -19.57 -26.44 -35.74
C LEU A 61 -20.38 -27.63 -35.20
N MET A 62 -19.71 -28.72 -34.88
CA MET A 62 -20.31 -29.88 -34.19
C MET A 62 -20.16 -29.73 -32.67
N PRO A 63 -21.22 -29.36 -31.93
CA PRO A 63 -21.17 -29.16 -30.48
C PRO A 63 -20.94 -30.49 -29.73
N VAL A 64 -19.90 -30.53 -28.89
CA VAL A 64 -19.55 -31.66 -28.00
C VAL A 64 -20.11 -31.43 -26.60
N SER A 65 -20.16 -30.18 -26.15
CA SER A 65 -20.84 -29.81 -24.91
C SER A 65 -21.34 -28.37 -24.98
N VAL A 66 -22.54 -28.13 -24.48
CA VAL A 66 -23.14 -26.80 -24.31
C VAL A 66 -23.66 -26.74 -22.88
N ARG A 67 -23.32 -25.70 -22.13
CA ARG A 67 -23.84 -25.51 -20.76
C ARG A 67 -24.28 -24.07 -20.52
N PRO A 68 -25.41 -23.84 -19.82
CA PRO A 68 -25.85 -22.49 -19.47
C PRO A 68 -24.78 -21.81 -18.61
N THR A 69 -24.22 -20.73 -19.15
CA THR A 69 -23.29 -19.87 -18.41
C THR A 69 -24.13 -18.80 -17.74
N ARG A 70 -24.17 -18.78 -16.40
CA ARG A 70 -24.77 -17.65 -15.68
C ARG A 70 -24.07 -16.37 -16.15
N ALA A 71 -24.80 -15.54 -16.89
CA ALA A 71 -24.31 -14.32 -17.50
C ALA A 71 -23.96 -13.31 -16.40
N ASN A 72 -22.72 -13.41 -15.90
CA ASN A 72 -21.88 -12.37 -15.31
C ASN A 72 -20.49 -12.91 -14.95
N SER A 73 -19.93 -13.74 -15.84
CA SER A 73 -18.51 -14.05 -15.82
C SER A 73 -17.87 -13.37 -17.01
N PRO A 74 -17.41 -12.11 -16.87
CA PRO A 74 -16.53 -11.54 -17.88
C PRO A 74 -15.34 -12.49 -18.03
N GLU A 75 -14.95 -12.74 -19.28
CA GLU A 75 -13.71 -13.41 -19.66
C GLU A 75 -12.63 -13.23 -18.61
N SER A 76 -12.09 -14.35 -18.15
CA SER A 76 -10.86 -14.58 -17.39
C SER A 76 -9.93 -13.37 -17.15
N ARG A 77 -10.42 -12.33 -16.46
CA ARG A 77 -9.59 -11.50 -15.61
C ARG A 77 -9.20 -12.41 -14.47
N GLY A 78 -7.98 -12.94 -14.55
CA GLY A 78 -7.40 -13.89 -13.61
C GLY A 78 -7.75 -13.56 -12.16
N ARG A 79 -8.81 -14.19 -11.66
CA ARG A 79 -9.02 -14.42 -10.23
C ARG A 79 -8.06 -15.53 -9.86
N GLY A 80 -6.84 -15.13 -9.55
CA GLY A 80 -5.69 -15.99 -9.32
C GLY A 80 -4.36 -15.24 -9.20
N GLY A 81 -4.33 -13.92 -9.43
CA GLY A 81 -3.20 -13.09 -9.02
C GLY A 81 -3.17 -12.97 -7.50
N GLY A 82 -2.65 -13.98 -6.80
CA GLY A 82 -2.13 -13.76 -5.45
C GLY A 82 -1.21 -12.54 -5.51
N ALA A 83 -1.37 -11.61 -4.57
CA ALA A 83 -0.55 -10.41 -4.53
C ALA A 83 0.93 -10.82 -4.65
N LEU A 84 1.61 -10.29 -5.67
CA LEU A 84 2.99 -10.66 -5.93
C LEU A 84 3.83 -10.28 -4.72
N ASN A 85 4.55 -11.27 -4.17
CA ASN A 85 5.50 -11.03 -3.11
C ASN A 85 6.62 -10.12 -3.68
N PRO A 86 6.82 -8.91 -3.12
CA PRO A 86 7.82 -7.98 -3.64
C PRO A 86 9.24 -8.58 -3.66
N ARG A 87 9.56 -9.47 -2.71
CA ARG A 87 10.86 -10.15 -2.64
C ARG A 87 11.08 -11.10 -3.81
N ASP A 88 10.03 -11.82 -4.22
CA ASP A 88 10.12 -12.74 -5.35
C ASP A 88 10.27 -11.97 -6.66
N VAL A 89 9.58 -10.83 -6.80
CA VAL A 89 9.76 -9.93 -7.97
C VAL A 89 11.17 -9.34 -8.00
N ALA A 90 11.69 -8.87 -6.86
CA ALA A 90 13.05 -8.33 -6.79
C ALA A 90 14.11 -9.37 -7.18
N ARG A 91 13.95 -10.62 -6.73
CA ARG A 91 14.82 -11.74 -7.10
C ARG A 91 14.70 -12.08 -8.59
N LEU A 92 13.48 -12.16 -9.12
CA LEU A 92 13.24 -12.38 -10.56
C LEU A 92 14.00 -11.36 -11.42
N ILE A 93 13.86 -10.07 -11.11
CA ILE A 93 14.50 -9.01 -11.90
C ILE A 93 16.03 -9.06 -11.73
N SER A 94 16.53 -9.35 -10.52
CA SER A 94 17.96 -9.50 -10.25
C SER A 94 18.58 -10.70 -10.99
N ASP A 95 17.92 -11.86 -10.97
CA ASP A 95 18.39 -13.07 -11.64
C ASP A 95 18.38 -12.87 -13.17
N LEU A 96 17.34 -12.21 -13.69
CA LEU A 96 17.26 -11.87 -15.11
C LEU A 96 18.40 -10.93 -15.52
N ALA A 97 18.66 -9.88 -14.73
CA ALA A 97 19.77 -8.95 -14.96
C ALA A 97 21.12 -9.68 -14.96
N ALA A 98 21.36 -10.56 -13.98
CA ALA A 98 22.61 -11.32 -13.85
C ALA A 98 22.84 -12.27 -15.04
N LEU A 99 21.80 -12.99 -15.49
CA LEU A 99 21.90 -13.88 -16.65
C LEU A 99 22.19 -13.13 -17.95
N LEU A 100 21.52 -11.99 -18.16
CA LEU A 100 21.79 -11.13 -19.32
C LEU A 100 23.21 -10.54 -19.26
N ARG A 101 23.68 -10.14 -18.07
CA ARG A 101 25.06 -9.68 -17.85
C ARG A 101 26.08 -10.77 -18.16
N ALA A 102 25.75 -12.03 -17.88
CA ALA A 102 26.56 -13.20 -18.20
C ALA A 102 26.49 -13.60 -19.70
N GLY A 103 25.79 -12.83 -20.54
CA GLY A 103 25.70 -13.06 -21.99
C GLY A 103 24.62 -14.05 -22.42
N ALA A 104 23.75 -14.49 -21.51
CA ALA A 104 22.59 -15.29 -21.92
C ALA A 104 21.64 -14.47 -22.78
N ASP A 105 21.08 -15.07 -23.82
CA ASP A 105 19.99 -14.44 -24.56
C ASP A 105 18.73 -14.34 -23.69
N ILE A 106 17.86 -13.38 -24.00
CA ILE A 106 16.66 -13.08 -23.19
C ILE A 106 15.70 -14.27 -23.07
N ARG A 107 15.61 -15.13 -24.09
CA ARG A 107 14.71 -16.29 -24.10
C ARG A 107 15.25 -17.36 -23.15
N SER A 108 16.54 -17.64 -23.22
CA SER A 108 17.25 -18.54 -22.32
C SER A 108 17.17 -18.06 -20.88
N ALA A 109 17.43 -16.76 -20.65
CA ALA A 109 17.35 -16.16 -19.33
C ALA A 109 15.94 -16.27 -18.72
N LEU A 110 14.89 -15.92 -19.45
CA LEU A 110 13.50 -16.06 -18.98
C LEU A 110 13.12 -17.52 -18.71
N THR A 111 13.61 -18.47 -19.50
CA THR A 111 13.36 -19.90 -19.30
C THR A 111 14.02 -20.42 -18.03
N ILE A 112 15.29 -20.04 -17.78
CA ILE A 112 16.04 -20.40 -16.58
C ILE A 112 15.36 -19.81 -15.33
N VAL A 113 14.94 -18.55 -15.38
CA VAL A 113 14.30 -17.93 -14.21
C VAL A 113 12.89 -18.50 -13.98
N ALA A 114 12.16 -18.91 -15.03
CA ALA A 114 10.86 -19.55 -14.88
C ALA A 114 10.93 -20.87 -14.10
N THR A 115 12.02 -21.64 -14.21
CA THR A 115 12.19 -22.93 -13.51
C THR A 115 12.67 -22.78 -12.07
N ARG A 116 13.39 -21.70 -11.75
CA ARG A 116 13.94 -21.44 -10.40
C ARG A 116 12.97 -20.80 -9.40
N ASN A 117 11.80 -20.34 -9.82
CA ASN A 117 10.89 -19.60 -8.96
C ASN A 117 9.95 -20.51 -8.13
N PRO A 118 9.81 -20.30 -6.81
CA PRO A 118 8.96 -21.15 -5.95
C PRO A 118 7.46 -20.83 -6.04
N SER A 119 7.09 -19.60 -6.43
CA SER A 119 5.70 -19.16 -6.49
C SER A 119 5.03 -19.52 -7.82
N ARG A 120 3.93 -20.29 -7.78
CA ARG A 120 3.14 -20.63 -8.97
C ARG A 120 2.63 -19.39 -9.71
N ALA A 121 2.18 -18.36 -8.98
CA ALA A 121 1.72 -17.11 -9.58
C ALA A 121 2.84 -16.39 -10.33
N LEU A 122 4.06 -16.39 -9.78
CA LEU A 122 5.21 -15.79 -10.43
C LEU A 122 5.66 -16.61 -11.65
N GLN A 123 5.65 -17.94 -11.56
CA GLN A 123 5.94 -18.82 -12.70
C GLN A 123 4.99 -18.55 -13.88
N GLU A 124 3.69 -18.38 -13.63
CA GLU A 124 2.71 -18.05 -14.67
C GLU A 124 3.01 -16.69 -15.31
N ILE A 125 3.39 -15.69 -14.51
CA ILE A 125 3.80 -14.38 -15.00
C ILE A 125 5.05 -14.52 -15.86
N VAL A 126 6.11 -15.18 -15.40
CA VAL A 126 7.35 -15.32 -16.18
C VAL A 126 7.11 -16.09 -17.49
N LYS A 127 6.28 -17.15 -17.47
CA LYS A 127 5.87 -17.85 -18.69
C LYS A 127 5.12 -16.94 -19.67
N SER A 128 4.25 -16.07 -19.15
CA SER A 128 3.54 -15.09 -19.99
C SER A 128 4.47 -14.03 -20.55
N VAL A 129 5.42 -13.53 -19.75
CA VAL A 129 6.45 -12.57 -20.17
C VAL A 129 7.32 -13.19 -21.27
N SER A 130 7.80 -14.42 -21.05
CA SER A 130 8.58 -15.18 -22.04
C SER A 130 7.84 -15.35 -23.36
N ARG A 131 6.53 -15.65 -23.33
CA ARG A 131 5.72 -15.78 -24.54
C ARG A 131 5.56 -14.46 -25.28
N ASP A 132 5.19 -13.39 -24.57
CA ASP A 132 4.93 -12.08 -25.17
C ASP A 132 6.22 -11.48 -25.77
N VAL A 133 7.35 -11.58 -25.04
CA VAL A 133 8.67 -11.12 -25.51
C VAL A 133 9.18 -11.96 -26.68
N SER A 134 9.00 -13.30 -26.64
CA SER A 134 9.33 -14.17 -27.78
C SER A 134 8.44 -13.91 -29.01
N GLY A 135 7.25 -13.33 -28.80
CA GLY A 135 6.36 -12.84 -29.85
C GLY A 135 6.77 -11.48 -30.44
N GLY A 136 7.87 -10.89 -29.97
CA GLY A 136 8.40 -9.61 -30.46
C GLY A 136 7.85 -8.37 -29.75
N GLU A 137 7.12 -8.53 -28.64
CA GLU A 137 6.69 -7.38 -27.85
C GLU A 137 7.84 -6.83 -27.00
N ALA A 138 7.96 -5.50 -26.93
CA ALA A 138 8.97 -4.82 -26.14
C ALA A 138 8.83 -5.15 -24.63
N MET A 139 9.98 -5.35 -23.97
CA MET A 139 10.03 -5.85 -22.59
C MET A 139 9.32 -4.92 -21.61
N ASP A 140 9.48 -3.60 -21.80
CA ASP A 140 8.88 -2.56 -20.97
C ASP A 140 7.35 -2.70 -20.88
N ARG A 141 6.67 -2.85 -22.02
CA ARG A 141 5.20 -2.97 -22.08
C ARG A 141 4.72 -4.25 -21.42
N VAL A 142 5.45 -5.35 -21.62
CA VAL A 142 5.13 -6.64 -21.03
C VAL A 142 5.31 -6.58 -19.51
N LEU A 143 6.40 -6.01 -19.01
CA LEU A 143 6.65 -5.85 -17.58
C LEU A 143 5.62 -4.95 -16.90
N GLU A 144 5.28 -3.80 -17.48
CA GLU A 144 4.29 -2.88 -16.90
C GLU A 144 2.91 -3.56 -16.80
N ARG A 145 2.50 -4.29 -17.85
CA ARG A 145 1.22 -5.00 -17.89
C ARG A 145 1.15 -6.17 -16.93
N ARG A 146 2.23 -6.95 -16.78
CA ARG A 146 2.24 -8.22 -16.05
C ARG A 146 2.58 -8.07 -14.56
N LEU A 147 3.47 -7.14 -14.20
CA LEU A 147 3.83 -6.88 -12.80
C LEU A 147 2.87 -5.89 -12.12
N GLY A 148 2.26 -5.01 -12.91
CA GLY A 148 1.30 -4.03 -12.45
C GLY A 148 1.90 -2.68 -12.03
N PRO A 149 1.06 -1.72 -11.62
CA PRO A 149 1.43 -0.31 -11.51
C PRO A 149 2.57 -0.02 -10.52
N SER A 150 2.70 -0.83 -9.46
CA SER A 150 3.75 -0.66 -8.44
C SER A 150 5.16 -0.89 -8.96
N TYR A 151 5.31 -1.57 -10.10
CA TYR A 151 6.59 -1.94 -10.73
C TYR A 151 6.83 -1.21 -12.04
N ALA A 152 6.03 -0.19 -12.39
CA ALA A 152 6.15 0.56 -13.65
C ALA A 152 7.54 1.22 -13.83
N PHE A 153 8.26 1.52 -12.74
CA PHE A 153 9.63 2.02 -12.82
C PHE A 153 10.62 0.98 -13.35
N VAL A 154 10.39 -0.32 -13.10
CA VAL A 154 11.26 -1.41 -13.60
C VAL A 154 11.11 -1.50 -15.11
N ALA A 155 9.87 -1.44 -15.59
CA ALA A 155 9.56 -1.40 -17.02
C ALA A 155 10.27 -0.24 -17.72
N ALA A 156 10.27 0.94 -17.12
CA ALA A 156 10.95 2.09 -17.71
C ALA A 156 12.48 2.03 -17.68
N LEU A 157 13.06 1.48 -16.61
CA LEU A 157 14.50 1.23 -16.55
C LEU A 157 14.91 0.17 -17.58
N ALA A 158 14.07 -0.84 -17.78
CA ALA A 158 14.23 -1.81 -18.86
C ALA A 158 14.13 -1.13 -20.23
N ALA A 159 13.16 -0.22 -20.45
CA ALA A 159 13.03 0.55 -21.70
C ALA A 159 14.27 1.42 -21.99
N ALA A 160 14.78 2.10 -20.96
CA ALA A 160 15.99 2.92 -21.09
C ALA A 160 17.22 2.05 -21.40
N GLY A 161 17.33 0.89 -20.75
CA GLY A 161 18.35 -0.11 -21.05
C GLY A 161 18.24 -0.64 -22.48
N GLU A 162 17.03 -1.00 -22.92
CA GLU A 162 16.76 -1.50 -24.27
C GLU A 162 17.11 -0.45 -25.35
N ALA A 163 16.74 0.82 -25.13
CA ALA A 163 17.05 1.92 -26.04
C ALA A 163 18.57 2.22 -26.14
N SER A 164 19.32 1.95 -25.07
CA SER A 164 20.78 2.14 -25.01
C SER A 164 21.59 0.88 -25.32
N GLY A 165 20.91 -0.26 -25.56
CA GLY A 165 21.54 -1.57 -25.75
C GLY A 165 22.04 -2.24 -24.46
N ASP A 166 21.82 -1.64 -23.28
CA ASP A 166 22.18 -2.17 -21.97
C ASP A 166 20.93 -2.57 -21.16
N LEU A 167 20.14 -3.52 -21.68
CA LEU A 167 18.97 -4.05 -20.96
C LEU A 167 19.35 -4.66 -19.62
N ALA A 168 20.52 -5.32 -19.54
CA ALA A 168 21.04 -5.91 -18.32
C ALA A 168 21.22 -4.87 -17.22
N GLY A 169 21.90 -3.75 -17.50
CA GLY A 169 22.07 -2.65 -16.56
C GLY A 169 20.77 -1.92 -16.23
N GLY A 170 19.82 -1.85 -17.16
CA GLY A 170 18.47 -1.34 -16.88
C GLY A 170 17.73 -2.18 -15.82
N LEU A 171 17.72 -3.50 -15.99
CA LEU A 171 17.10 -4.44 -15.05
C LEU A 171 17.86 -4.50 -13.72
N GLU A 172 19.19 -4.42 -13.72
CA GLU A 172 20.03 -4.38 -12.53
C GLU A 172 19.66 -3.20 -11.63
N ARG A 173 19.58 -1.98 -12.18
CA ARG A 173 19.11 -0.79 -11.44
C ARG A 173 17.67 -0.94 -10.95
N GLY A 174 16.82 -1.62 -11.73
CA GLY A 174 15.46 -1.96 -11.33
C GLY A 174 15.40 -2.88 -10.11
N ALA A 175 16.27 -3.90 -10.08
CA ALA A 175 16.42 -4.82 -8.97
C ALA A 175 16.96 -4.11 -7.72
N GLU A 176 18.02 -3.31 -7.85
CA GLU A 176 18.60 -2.52 -6.75
C GLU A 176 17.54 -1.61 -6.11
N MET A 177 16.72 -0.93 -6.93
CA MET A 177 15.68 -0.06 -6.40
C MET A 177 14.56 -0.83 -5.71
N LEU A 178 14.22 -2.04 -6.18
CA LEU A 178 13.31 -2.94 -5.48
C LEU A 178 13.88 -3.41 -4.14
N GLN A 179 15.15 -3.81 -4.11
CA GLN A 179 15.84 -4.25 -2.92
C GLN A 179 15.95 -3.13 -1.88
N ALA A 180 16.28 -1.91 -2.30
CA ALA A 180 16.31 -0.74 -1.42
C ALA A 180 14.95 -0.48 -0.75
N ARG A 181 13.85 -0.59 -1.50
CA ARG A 181 12.48 -0.47 -0.94
C ARG A 181 12.14 -1.57 0.05
N ILE A 182 12.57 -2.80 -0.21
CA ILE A 182 12.37 -3.93 0.70
C ILE A 182 13.19 -3.72 1.97
N ALA A 183 14.46 -3.33 1.84
CA ALA A 183 15.34 -3.05 2.98
C ALA A 183 14.79 -1.93 3.87
N LEU A 184 14.34 -0.81 3.28
CA LEU A 184 13.71 0.27 4.03
C LEU A 184 12.46 -0.22 4.79
N ARG A 185 11.60 -1.01 4.14
CA ARG A 185 10.41 -1.58 4.77
C ARG A 185 10.79 -2.52 5.92
N ASP A 186 11.75 -3.42 5.70
CA ASP A 186 12.19 -4.38 6.70
C ASP A 186 12.83 -3.68 7.90
N GLN A 187 13.61 -2.63 7.66
CA GLN A 187 14.17 -1.78 8.70
C GLN A 187 13.06 -1.03 9.46
N LEU A 188 12.06 -0.46 8.78
CA LEU A 188 10.91 0.17 9.45
C LEU A 188 10.15 -0.82 10.34
N VAL A 189 9.89 -2.03 9.83
CA VAL A 189 9.19 -3.07 10.59
C VAL A 189 10.03 -3.50 11.80
N SER A 190 11.32 -3.75 11.63
CA SER A 190 12.19 -4.18 12.73
C SER A 190 12.35 -3.10 13.81
N THR A 191 12.56 -1.83 13.42
CA THR A 191 12.66 -0.70 14.35
C THR A 191 11.38 -0.50 15.16
N LEU A 192 10.20 -0.69 14.56
CA LEU A 192 8.91 -0.51 15.24
C LEU A 192 8.46 -1.74 16.03
N SER A 193 9.03 -2.92 15.76
CA SER A 193 8.62 -4.17 16.41
C SER A 193 8.82 -4.13 17.92
N TYR A 194 9.99 -3.68 18.39
CA TYR A 194 10.28 -3.59 19.82
C TYR A 194 9.41 -2.56 20.57
N PRO A 195 9.30 -1.28 20.12
CA PRO A 195 8.38 -0.31 20.73
C PRO A 195 6.93 -0.81 20.76
N THR A 196 6.48 -1.49 19.70
CA THR A 196 5.12 -2.05 19.64
C THR A 196 4.93 -3.14 20.68
N PHE A 197 5.88 -4.07 20.82
CA PHE A 197 5.82 -5.13 21.82
C PHE A 197 5.76 -4.60 23.26
N VAL A 198 6.61 -3.63 23.59
CA VAL A 198 6.64 -3.01 24.93
C VAL A 198 5.36 -2.22 25.19
N ALA A 199 4.87 -1.46 24.20
CA ALA A 199 3.61 -0.72 24.31
C ALA A 199 2.42 -1.66 24.55
N VAL A 200 2.31 -2.76 23.80
CA VAL A 200 1.24 -3.75 23.98
C VAL A 200 1.31 -4.37 25.38
N THR A 201 2.50 -4.78 25.83
CA THR A 201 2.69 -5.34 27.18
C THR A 201 2.32 -4.34 28.27
N ALA A 202 2.72 -3.07 28.12
CA ALA A 202 2.39 -2.01 29.06
C ALA A 202 0.88 -1.72 29.11
N VAL A 203 0.21 -1.71 27.95
CA VAL A 203 -1.26 -1.56 27.89
C VAL A 203 -1.95 -2.74 28.57
N VAL A 204 -1.49 -3.97 28.34
CA VAL A 204 -2.03 -5.16 29.04
C VAL A 204 -1.84 -5.05 30.55
N ALA A 205 -0.64 -4.69 31.02
CA ALA A 205 -0.38 -4.48 32.44
C ALA A 205 -1.27 -3.39 33.04
N PHE A 206 -1.41 -2.26 32.33
CA PHE A 206 -2.26 -1.15 32.74
C PHE A 206 -3.73 -1.58 32.87
N VAL A 207 -4.26 -2.33 31.90
CA VAL A 207 -5.61 -2.89 31.95
C VAL A 207 -5.77 -3.81 33.16
N VAL A 208 -4.83 -4.75 33.38
CA VAL A 208 -4.87 -5.68 34.53
C VAL A 208 -4.86 -4.92 35.86
N ILE A 209 -4.00 -3.91 36.01
CA ILE A 209 -3.94 -3.09 37.22
C ILE A 209 -5.29 -2.43 37.47
N LEU A 210 -5.89 -1.78 36.46
CA LEU A 210 -7.17 -1.11 36.63
C LEU A 210 -8.34 -2.07 36.85
N THR A 211 -8.37 -3.24 36.21
CA THR A 211 -9.53 -4.14 36.30
C THR A 211 -9.47 -5.12 37.46
N MET A 212 -8.28 -5.49 37.92
CA MET A 212 -8.10 -6.49 38.99
C MET A 212 -7.49 -5.91 40.25
N VAL A 213 -6.41 -5.14 40.12
CA VAL A 213 -5.64 -4.68 41.29
C VAL A 213 -6.30 -3.48 41.99
N VAL A 214 -6.76 -2.48 41.23
CA VAL A 214 -7.46 -1.31 41.80
C VAL A 214 -8.71 -1.71 42.59
N PRO A 215 -9.59 -2.61 42.08
CA PRO A 215 -10.76 -3.05 42.84
C PRO A 215 -10.41 -3.87 44.08
N SER A 216 -9.34 -4.67 44.06
CA SER A 216 -8.95 -5.46 45.24
C SER A 216 -8.44 -4.59 46.38
N VAL A 217 -7.89 -3.41 46.08
CA VAL A 217 -7.46 -2.44 47.10
C VAL A 217 -8.53 -1.42 47.48
N ALA A 218 -9.66 -1.38 46.76
CA ALA A 218 -10.76 -0.45 47.03
C ALA A 218 -11.30 -0.54 48.47
N PRO A 219 -11.56 -1.75 49.04
CA PRO A 219 -12.07 -1.86 50.41
C PRO A 219 -11.09 -1.33 51.47
N LEU A 220 -9.79 -1.34 51.18
CA LEU A 220 -8.75 -0.83 52.08
C LEU A 220 -8.72 0.71 52.11
N ALA A 221 -9.25 1.36 51.08
CA ALA A 221 -9.30 2.82 50.96
C ALA A 221 -10.67 3.43 51.34
N GLU A 222 -11.71 2.61 51.50
CA GLU A 222 -13.10 3.01 51.81
C GLU A 222 -13.51 2.73 53.26
N ALA A 223 -12.56 2.67 54.19
CA ALA A 223 -12.87 2.32 55.55
C ALA A 223 -13.72 3.40 56.28
N PRO A 224 -14.52 3.02 57.30
CA PRO A 224 -15.60 3.86 57.82
C PRO A 224 -15.06 5.17 58.40
N GLY A 225 -15.55 6.30 57.87
CA GLY A 225 -15.25 7.65 58.39
C GLY A 225 -14.28 8.49 57.55
N ALA A 226 -13.61 7.92 56.54
CA ALA A 226 -12.69 8.65 55.66
C ALA A 226 -13.23 8.72 54.21
N GLU A 227 -13.31 9.92 53.65
CA GLU A 227 -13.61 10.10 52.23
C GLU A 227 -12.42 9.63 51.37
N PRO A 228 -12.64 8.79 50.33
CA PRO A 228 -11.54 8.33 49.49
C PRO A 228 -10.87 9.52 48.79
N SER A 229 -9.53 9.55 48.79
CA SER A 229 -8.74 10.63 48.19
C SER A 229 -9.08 10.83 46.70
N PHE A 230 -8.88 12.05 46.18
CA PHE A 230 -9.12 12.36 44.76
C PHE A 230 -8.40 11.38 43.81
N ALA A 231 -7.17 11.02 44.17
CA ALA A 231 -6.38 9.97 43.52
C ALA A 231 -7.15 8.63 43.43
N MET A 232 -7.67 8.13 44.55
CA MET A 232 -8.41 6.86 44.58
C MET A 232 -9.71 6.93 43.80
N ARG A 233 -10.47 8.02 43.92
CA ARG A 233 -11.72 8.23 43.18
C ARG A 233 -11.49 8.19 41.66
N SER A 234 -10.42 8.83 41.17
CA SER A 234 -10.10 8.80 39.74
C SER A 234 -9.74 7.40 39.24
N LEU A 235 -8.99 6.61 40.03
CA LEU A 235 -8.63 5.22 39.71
C LEU A 235 -9.85 4.31 39.72
N LEU A 236 -10.71 4.43 40.72
CA LEU A 236 -11.95 3.66 40.82
C LEU A 236 -12.91 4.01 39.68
N GLY A 237 -13.03 5.29 39.32
CA GLY A 237 -13.81 5.74 38.16
C GLY A 237 -13.28 5.17 36.84
N ALA A 238 -11.96 5.23 36.62
CA ALA A 238 -11.32 4.65 35.44
C ALA A 238 -11.49 3.12 35.40
N SER A 239 -11.34 2.44 36.54
CA SER A 239 -11.56 1.00 36.69
C SER A 239 -13.01 0.60 36.39
N ALA A 240 -13.99 1.32 36.94
CA ALA A 240 -15.40 1.07 36.72
C ALA A 240 -15.78 1.30 35.25
N PHE A 241 -15.24 2.35 34.62
CA PHE A 241 -15.41 2.60 33.20
C PHE A 241 -14.84 1.46 32.35
N LEU A 242 -13.62 1.01 32.65
CA LEU A 242 -12.96 -0.09 31.92
C LEU A 242 -13.68 -1.43 32.11
N ARG A 243 -14.16 -1.75 33.33
CA ARG A 243 -14.90 -2.99 33.60
C ARG A 243 -16.29 -2.98 32.96
N GLY A 244 -17.01 -1.85 33.05
CA GLY A 244 -18.36 -1.71 32.48
C GLY A 244 -18.36 -1.63 30.95
N ASN A 245 -17.32 -1.07 30.34
CA ASN A 245 -17.23 -0.88 28.89
C ASN A 245 -16.12 -1.72 28.24
N GLY A 246 -15.49 -2.65 28.95
CA GLY A 246 -14.31 -3.38 28.47
C GLY A 246 -14.58 -4.15 27.18
N LEU A 247 -15.72 -4.85 27.10
CA LEU A 247 -16.17 -5.53 25.89
C LEU A 247 -16.43 -4.55 24.72
N TRP A 248 -17.04 -3.38 25.00
CA TRP A 248 -17.25 -2.34 24.00
C TRP A 248 -15.95 -1.71 23.52
N LEU A 249 -15.00 -1.44 24.41
CA LEU A 249 -13.67 -0.91 24.08
C LEU A 249 -12.88 -1.90 23.21
N LEU A 250 -12.96 -3.20 23.53
CA LEU A 250 -12.29 -4.25 22.76
C LEU A 250 -12.95 -4.44 21.39
N LEU A 251 -14.28 -4.35 21.30
CA LEU A 251 -15.03 -4.33 20.04
C LEU A 251 -14.74 -3.07 19.21
N ILE A 252 -14.59 -1.91 19.84
CA ILE A 252 -14.21 -0.65 19.15
C ILE A 252 -12.76 -0.72 18.68
N ALA A 253 -11.84 -1.26 19.48
CA ALA A 253 -10.45 -1.44 19.07
C ALA A 253 -10.34 -2.45 17.91
N GLY A 254 -11.00 -3.60 18.03
CA GLY A 254 -11.04 -4.63 16.98
C GLY A 254 -11.78 -4.15 15.71
N GLY A 255 -12.93 -3.51 15.88
CA GLY A 255 -13.71 -2.91 14.80
C GLY A 255 -12.99 -1.74 14.13
N GLY A 256 -12.27 -0.93 14.90
CA GLY A 256 -11.41 0.14 14.41
C GLY A 256 -10.21 -0.38 13.63
N ALA A 257 -9.57 -1.46 14.10
CA ALA A 257 -8.49 -2.13 13.38
C ALA A 257 -8.99 -2.76 12.06
N ALA A 258 -10.15 -3.43 12.10
CA ALA A 258 -10.79 -4.01 10.92
C ALA A 258 -11.24 -2.91 9.93
N ALA A 259 -11.81 -1.82 10.42
CA ALA A 259 -12.21 -0.66 9.61
C ALA A 259 -10.98 0.05 9.02
N ALA A 260 -9.87 0.18 9.77
CA ALA A 260 -8.63 0.74 9.25
C ALA A 260 -8.00 -0.16 8.18
N ALA A 261 -8.01 -1.49 8.38
CA ALA A 261 -7.56 -2.45 7.37
C ALA A 261 -8.44 -2.40 6.10
N PHE A 262 -9.76 -2.34 6.28
CA PHE A 262 -10.72 -2.24 5.17
C PHE A 262 -10.65 -0.89 4.46
N ALA A 263 -10.48 0.20 5.19
CA ALA A 263 -10.36 1.55 4.64
C ALA A 263 -8.99 1.78 3.97
N GLY A 264 -7.94 1.11 4.44
CA GLY A 264 -6.66 0.98 3.75
C GLY A 264 -6.78 0.20 2.44
N TRP A 265 -7.69 -0.78 2.38
CA TRP A 265 -7.96 -1.54 1.15
C TRP A 265 -8.82 -0.77 0.14
N THR A 266 -9.76 0.05 0.62
CA THR A 266 -10.65 0.87 -0.23
C THR A 266 -10.10 2.27 -0.54
N GLY A 267 -8.99 2.68 0.06
CA GLY A 267 -8.34 3.98 -0.18
C GLY A 267 -9.12 5.19 0.36
N LEU A 268 -10.14 4.98 1.20
CA LEU A 268 -10.97 6.07 1.72
C LEU A 268 -10.27 6.82 2.86
N LEU A 269 -9.58 6.10 3.75
CA LEU A 269 -8.79 6.68 4.85
C LEU A 269 -7.43 7.18 4.40
N SER A 270 -6.93 6.70 3.24
CA SER A 270 -5.57 6.99 2.79
C SER A 270 -5.34 8.47 2.61
N ARG A 271 -6.35 9.25 2.15
CA ARG A 271 -6.21 10.70 1.95
C ARG A 271 -6.13 11.50 3.25
N LEU A 272 -6.93 11.13 4.25
CA LEU A 272 -6.93 11.80 5.56
C LEU A 272 -5.65 11.46 6.32
N LEU A 273 -5.27 10.18 6.32
CA LEU A 273 -4.00 9.72 6.89
C LEU A 273 -2.82 10.34 6.15
N ASP A 274 -2.79 10.34 4.80
CA ASP A 274 -1.72 10.97 4.01
C ASP A 274 -1.53 12.42 4.41
N ARG A 275 -2.62 13.18 4.56
CA ARG A 275 -2.55 14.58 4.96
C ARG A 275 -2.04 14.74 6.39
N ALA A 276 -2.51 13.92 7.33
CA ALA A 276 -2.03 13.92 8.71
C ALA A 276 -0.54 13.51 8.82
N PHE A 277 -0.09 12.56 8.00
CA PHE A 277 1.31 12.14 7.95
C PHE A 277 2.19 13.24 7.35
N ILE A 278 1.80 13.83 6.21
CA ILE A 278 2.60 14.84 5.50
C ILE A 278 2.58 16.21 6.20
N ASP A 279 1.47 16.63 6.79
CA ASP A 279 1.33 17.98 7.38
C ASP A 279 1.23 17.99 8.92
N GLY A 280 1.13 16.84 9.57
CA GLY A 280 0.96 16.74 11.03
C GLY A 280 2.28 16.76 11.83
N PRO A 281 2.27 16.18 13.05
CA PRO A 281 3.40 16.26 13.99
C PRO A 281 4.65 15.53 13.46
N TRP A 282 4.46 14.45 12.71
CA TRP A 282 5.54 13.68 12.09
C TRP A 282 5.99 14.19 10.72
N ARG A 283 5.56 15.40 10.30
CA ARG A 283 5.85 15.97 8.97
C ARG A 283 7.31 15.88 8.56
N ARG A 284 8.26 16.09 9.50
CA ARG A 284 9.69 16.12 9.17
C ARG A 284 10.20 14.74 8.72
N THR A 285 9.71 13.67 9.34
CA THR A 285 10.11 12.29 9.06
C THR A 285 9.34 11.72 7.88
N SER A 286 8.03 11.97 7.82
CA SER A 286 7.19 11.51 6.70
C SER A 286 7.60 12.16 5.37
N ARG A 287 7.85 13.47 5.36
CA ARG A 287 8.33 14.19 4.17
C ARG A 287 9.70 13.69 3.75
N ALA A 288 10.61 13.43 4.69
CA ALA A 288 11.91 12.86 4.39
C ALA A 288 11.81 11.47 3.74
N LEU A 289 10.94 10.58 4.22
CA LEU A 289 10.71 9.27 3.60
C LEU A 289 10.05 9.38 2.21
N VAL A 290 9.00 10.19 2.08
CA VAL A 290 8.23 10.28 0.83
C VAL A 290 8.99 11.02 -0.26
N TYR A 291 9.57 12.18 0.05
CA TYR A 291 10.35 12.96 -0.91
C TYR A 291 11.76 12.39 -1.11
N GLY A 292 12.33 11.74 -0.10
CA GLY A 292 13.58 10.97 -0.23
C GLY A 292 13.42 9.81 -1.20
N GLY A 293 12.36 9.01 -1.05
CA GLY A 293 12.04 7.94 -2.00
C GLY A 293 11.77 8.46 -3.43
N PHE A 294 11.13 9.63 -3.57
CA PHE A 294 11.00 10.31 -4.87
C PHE A 294 12.37 10.68 -5.47
N ALA A 295 13.27 11.26 -4.66
CA ALA A 295 14.61 11.65 -5.12
C ALA A 295 15.47 10.44 -5.47
N ILE A 296 15.39 9.34 -4.71
CA ILE A 296 16.05 8.06 -5.04
C ILE A 296 15.52 7.52 -6.37
N ALA A 297 14.20 7.51 -6.57
CA ALA A 297 13.60 7.05 -7.82
C ALA A 297 14.03 7.92 -9.00
N LEU A 298 13.98 9.24 -8.86
CA LEU A 298 14.38 10.17 -9.91
C LEU A 298 15.87 10.05 -10.22
N GLY A 299 16.70 10.01 -9.19
CA GLY A 299 18.14 9.85 -9.32
C GLY A 299 18.51 8.53 -10.01
N GLY A 300 17.88 7.42 -9.61
CA GLY A 300 18.11 6.10 -10.20
C GLY A 300 17.73 6.04 -11.67
N ILE A 301 16.57 6.59 -12.04
CA ILE A 301 16.10 6.62 -13.44
C ILE A 301 16.97 7.54 -14.30
N LEU A 302 17.41 8.69 -13.78
CA LEU A 302 18.35 9.58 -14.47
C LEU A 302 19.73 8.94 -14.62
N SER A 303 20.22 8.23 -13.61
CA SER A 303 21.51 7.52 -13.66
C SER A 303 21.48 6.34 -14.64
N ALA A 304 20.29 5.87 -15.01
CA ALA A 304 20.08 4.89 -16.08
C ALA A 304 20.04 5.51 -17.48
N GLY A 305 20.23 6.82 -17.62
CA GLY A 305 20.23 7.52 -18.91
C GLY A 305 18.84 7.85 -19.45
N ALA A 306 17.77 7.67 -18.66
CA ALA A 306 16.43 7.99 -19.11
C ALA A 306 16.25 9.53 -19.25
N PRO A 307 15.50 10.01 -20.27
CA PRO A 307 15.22 11.43 -20.44
C PRO A 307 14.52 12.03 -19.21
N MET A 308 14.85 13.27 -18.86
CA MET A 308 14.36 13.95 -17.64
C MET A 308 12.82 13.96 -17.52
N GLY A 309 12.10 14.20 -18.62
CA GLY A 309 10.64 14.18 -18.64
C GLY A 309 10.05 12.81 -18.29
N GLU A 310 10.69 11.74 -18.77
CA GLU A 310 10.31 10.35 -18.49
C GLU A 310 10.61 10.01 -17.03
N ALA A 311 11.82 10.34 -16.57
CA ALA A 311 12.27 10.13 -15.20
C ALA A 311 11.32 10.78 -14.18
N LEU A 312 10.91 12.03 -14.41
CA LEU A 312 9.94 12.73 -13.57
C LEU A 312 8.58 12.02 -13.56
N ARG A 313 8.05 11.64 -14.73
CA ARG A 313 6.74 10.99 -14.84
C ARG A 313 6.69 9.69 -14.05
N LEU A 314 7.75 8.89 -14.12
CA LEU A 314 7.84 7.59 -13.45
C LEU A 314 8.08 7.72 -11.96
N SER A 315 8.95 8.65 -11.55
CA SER A 315 9.18 8.94 -10.13
C SER A 315 7.91 9.45 -9.44
N LEU A 316 7.09 10.25 -10.12
CA LEU A 316 5.77 10.67 -9.61
C LEU A 316 4.80 9.50 -9.42
N ARG A 317 4.83 8.49 -10.29
CA ARG A 317 4.02 7.26 -10.15
C ARG A 317 4.48 6.43 -8.94
N ALA A 318 5.77 6.44 -8.62
CA ALA A 318 6.32 5.74 -7.47
C ALA A 318 5.92 6.37 -6.11
N VAL A 319 5.57 7.66 -6.08
CA VAL A 319 5.08 8.33 -4.88
C VAL A 319 3.70 7.79 -4.51
N ARG A 320 3.59 7.11 -3.37
CA ARG A 320 2.32 6.51 -2.91
C ARG A 320 1.35 7.52 -2.32
N SER A 321 1.86 8.61 -1.74
CA SER A 321 1.03 9.62 -1.08
C SER A 321 0.41 10.56 -2.11
N ASP A 322 -0.93 10.63 -2.14
CA ASP A 322 -1.66 11.49 -3.09
C ASP A 322 -1.36 12.98 -2.83
N VAL A 323 -1.18 13.37 -1.57
CA VAL A 323 -0.86 14.75 -1.16
C VAL A 323 0.52 15.15 -1.67
N ALA A 324 1.53 14.29 -1.45
CA ALA A 324 2.88 14.55 -1.94
C ALA A 324 2.94 14.54 -3.47
N ARG A 325 2.26 13.60 -4.13
CA ARG A 325 2.21 13.53 -5.60
C ARG A 325 1.66 14.82 -6.22
N ARG A 326 0.55 15.35 -5.68
CA ARG A 326 -0.02 16.64 -6.14
C ARG A 326 0.91 17.83 -5.95
N ARG A 327 1.74 17.82 -4.89
CA ARG A 327 2.74 18.87 -4.66
C ARG A 327 3.91 18.79 -5.63
N LEU A 328 4.27 17.59 -6.09
CA LEU A 328 5.38 17.35 -7.02
C LEU A 328 4.97 17.47 -8.49
N GLU A 329 3.68 17.28 -8.82
CA GLU A 329 3.17 17.31 -10.20
C GLU A 329 3.52 18.60 -10.98
N PRO A 330 3.49 19.82 -10.37
CA PRO A 330 3.89 21.05 -11.04
C PRO A 330 5.36 21.08 -11.48
N ILE A 331 6.26 20.34 -10.81
CA ILE A 331 7.70 20.30 -11.12
C ILE A 331 7.91 19.84 -12.57
N SER A 332 7.13 18.84 -13.00
CA SER A 332 7.24 18.32 -14.37
C SER A 332 6.91 19.37 -15.43
N LYS A 333 5.98 20.29 -15.13
CA LYS A 333 5.65 21.41 -16.00
C LYS A 333 6.75 22.48 -15.96
N ALA A 334 7.23 22.84 -14.78
CA ALA A 334 8.29 23.83 -14.58
C ALA A 334 9.59 23.45 -15.33
N VAL A 335 10.05 22.21 -15.18
CA VAL A 335 11.26 21.73 -15.87
C VAL A 335 11.09 21.71 -17.39
N ARG A 336 9.90 21.35 -17.89
CA ARG A 336 9.60 21.46 -19.34
C ARG A 336 9.58 22.91 -19.86
N GLN A 337 9.36 23.88 -18.98
CA GLN A 337 9.38 25.31 -19.30
C GLN A 337 10.79 25.92 -19.17
N GLY A 338 11.80 25.11 -18.84
CA GLY A 338 13.19 25.55 -18.73
C GLY A 338 13.61 25.99 -17.32
N GLU A 339 12.76 25.85 -16.30
CA GLU A 339 13.18 26.05 -14.91
C GLU A 339 14.11 24.92 -14.48
N THR A 340 15.16 25.25 -13.71
CA THR A 340 16.04 24.24 -13.13
C THR A 340 15.26 23.34 -12.16
N LEU A 341 15.60 22.06 -12.12
CA LEU A 341 14.98 21.09 -11.20
C LEU A 341 15.23 21.50 -9.75
N SER A 342 16.43 21.98 -9.41
CA SER A 342 16.76 22.42 -8.05
C SER A 342 15.82 23.52 -7.55
N ASN A 343 15.53 24.53 -8.39
CA ASN A 343 14.60 25.60 -8.07
C ASN A 343 13.16 25.10 -7.95
N ALA A 344 12.70 24.27 -8.90
CA ALA A 344 11.36 23.70 -8.85
C ALA A 344 11.14 22.83 -7.60
N LEU A 345 12.15 22.05 -7.18
CA LEU A 345 12.13 21.28 -5.93
C LEU A 345 12.13 22.21 -4.70
N GLY A 346 12.98 23.24 -4.68
CA GLY A 346 13.10 24.18 -3.57
C GLY A 346 11.82 24.97 -3.28
N ARG A 347 11.04 25.28 -4.32
CA ARG A 347 9.72 25.95 -4.22
C ARG A 347 8.58 25.03 -3.78
N THR A 348 8.79 23.71 -3.81
CA THR A 348 7.74 22.75 -3.49
C THR A 348 7.46 22.74 -1.98
N GLN A 349 6.18 22.89 -1.61
CA GLN A 349 5.78 23.03 -0.21
C GLN A 349 6.20 21.82 0.65
N GLY A 350 7.10 22.08 1.61
CA GLY A 350 7.57 21.08 2.55
C GLY A 350 8.59 20.09 1.96
N PHE A 351 9.14 20.37 0.78
CA PHE A 351 10.21 19.58 0.21
C PHE A 351 11.51 19.74 1.04
N PRO A 352 12.29 18.66 1.29
CA PRO A 352 13.52 18.76 2.06
C PRO A 352 14.57 19.58 1.30
N GLN A 353 14.98 20.70 1.89
CA GLN A 353 16.00 21.59 1.32
C GLN A 353 17.35 20.90 1.05
N PRO A 354 17.81 19.92 1.86
CA PRO A 354 19.04 19.18 1.54
C PRO A 354 18.98 18.45 0.20
N ILE A 355 17.79 17.98 -0.22
CA ILE A 355 17.60 17.35 -1.54
C ILE A 355 17.69 18.40 -2.66
N ALA A 356 17.05 19.55 -2.50
CA ALA A 356 17.15 20.64 -3.47
C ALA A 356 18.59 21.16 -3.62
N GLY A 357 19.34 21.26 -2.52
CA GLY A 357 20.74 21.68 -2.54
C GLY A 357 21.68 20.70 -3.25
N LEU A 358 21.52 19.40 -3.03
CA LEU A 358 22.28 18.39 -3.79
C LEU A 358 21.83 18.29 -5.25
N ALA A 359 20.56 18.54 -5.54
CA ALA A 359 20.09 18.68 -6.92
C ALA A 359 20.78 19.85 -7.63
N PHE A 360 20.92 21.01 -6.98
CA PHE A 360 21.64 22.17 -7.52
C PHE A 360 23.09 21.82 -7.86
N ILE A 361 23.82 21.20 -6.94
CA ILE A 361 25.21 20.74 -7.19
C ILE A 361 25.23 19.72 -8.34
N GLY A 362 24.25 18.82 -8.41
CA GLY A 362 24.12 17.85 -9.49
C GLY A 362 23.84 18.49 -10.86
N GLU A 363 23.13 19.61 -10.91
CA GLU A 363 22.91 20.38 -12.15
C GLU A 363 24.21 21.04 -12.63
N GLU A 364 24.90 21.74 -11.73
CA GLU A 364 26.17 22.42 -12.03
C GLU A 364 27.28 21.45 -12.46
N THR A 365 27.30 20.25 -11.88
CA THR A 365 28.33 19.23 -12.16
C THR A 365 27.93 18.21 -13.23
N GLY A 366 26.69 18.28 -13.74
CA GLY A 366 26.13 17.27 -14.64
C GLY A 366 25.86 15.90 -13.99
N ALA A 367 26.03 15.77 -12.66
CA ALA A 367 25.85 14.54 -11.89
C ALA A 367 24.50 14.48 -11.14
N LEU A 368 23.43 15.01 -11.76
CA LEU A 368 22.06 15.05 -11.20
C LEU A 368 21.58 13.72 -10.62
N GLY A 369 21.72 12.63 -11.39
CA GLY A 369 21.23 11.31 -11.01
C GLY A 369 21.85 10.80 -9.69
N PRO A 370 23.18 10.64 -9.62
CA PRO A 370 23.88 10.23 -8.40
C PRO A 370 23.64 11.16 -7.20
N MET A 371 23.59 12.48 -7.42
CA MET A 371 23.37 13.45 -6.34
C MET A 371 21.96 13.35 -5.74
N LEU A 372 20.92 13.23 -6.56
CA LEU A 372 19.54 13.03 -6.08
C LEU A 372 19.39 11.70 -5.32
N ALA A 373 19.98 10.62 -5.85
CA ALA A 373 19.95 9.32 -5.18
C ALA A 373 20.65 9.36 -3.82
N ARG A 374 21.80 10.05 -3.73
CA ARG A 374 22.50 10.27 -2.46
C ARG A 374 21.68 11.12 -1.50
N ALA A 375 21.10 12.22 -1.98
CA ALA A 375 20.33 13.13 -1.15
C ALA A 375 19.10 12.45 -0.54
N GLY A 376 18.39 11.67 -1.34
CA GLY A 376 17.23 10.92 -0.85
C GLY A 376 17.61 9.87 0.19
N ARG A 377 18.72 9.14 0.01
CA ARG A 377 19.22 8.18 1.02
C ARG A 377 19.58 8.86 2.33
N LEU A 378 20.26 10.01 2.29
CA LEU A 378 20.60 10.77 3.50
C LEU A 378 19.34 11.20 4.28
N GLU A 379 18.29 11.64 3.58
CA GLU A 379 17.02 11.99 4.22
C GLU A 379 16.26 10.76 4.77
N GLU A 380 16.25 9.63 4.05
CA GLU A 380 15.68 8.37 4.55
C GLU A 380 16.42 7.89 5.80
N GLU A 381 17.76 7.89 5.80
CA GLU A 381 18.58 7.54 6.96
C GLU A 381 18.32 8.49 8.15
N ALA A 382 18.24 9.80 7.89
CA ALA A 382 17.92 10.79 8.92
C ALA A 382 16.51 10.57 9.49
N ALA A 383 15.54 10.17 8.66
CA ALA A 383 14.21 9.80 9.09
C ALA A 383 14.23 8.55 9.97
N MET A 384 14.97 7.50 9.56
CA MET A 384 15.11 6.27 10.35
C MET A 384 15.72 6.53 11.73
N LYS A 385 16.77 7.35 11.81
CA LYS A 385 17.36 7.76 13.10
C LYS A 385 16.36 8.46 14.02
N ARG A 386 15.46 9.29 13.48
CA ARG A 386 14.39 9.93 14.26
C ARG A 386 13.34 8.94 14.75
N ILE A 387 12.99 7.95 13.92
CA ILE A 387 12.06 6.87 14.30
C ILE A 387 12.67 6.04 15.44
N GLU A 388 13.93 5.65 15.31
CA GLU A 388 14.66 4.94 16.37
C GLU A 388 14.73 5.74 17.66
N ALA A 389 15.08 7.02 17.60
CA ALA A 389 15.16 7.89 18.77
C ALA A 389 13.81 8.00 19.49
N ALA A 390 12.72 8.20 18.74
CA ALA A 390 11.37 8.23 19.32
C ALA A 390 10.97 6.88 19.93
N GLY A 391 11.32 5.77 19.28
CA GLY A 391 11.09 4.43 19.80
C GLY A 391 11.84 4.16 21.11
N ARG A 392 13.07 4.65 21.25
CA ARG A 392 13.88 4.53 22.47
C ARG A 392 13.30 5.29 23.66
N MET A 393 12.66 6.44 23.43
CA MET A 393 11.99 7.22 24.47
C MET A 393 10.70 6.55 24.98
N LEU A 394 10.13 5.63 24.21
CA LEU A 394 8.87 4.98 24.55
C LEU A 394 8.98 4.12 25.81
N GLY A 395 10.08 3.38 25.98
CA GLY A 395 10.31 2.53 27.15
C GLY A 395 10.32 3.31 28.47
N PRO A 396 11.23 4.30 28.64
CA PRO A 396 11.26 5.15 29.83
C PRO A 396 9.94 5.86 30.11
N LEU A 397 9.27 6.36 29.06
CA LEU A 397 7.96 7.00 29.21
C LEU A 397 6.93 6.02 29.80
N LEU A 398 6.87 4.78 29.30
CA LEU A 398 5.96 3.75 29.82
C LEU A 398 6.28 3.38 31.26
N ILE A 399 7.56 3.31 31.65
CA ILE A 399 7.96 3.07 33.05
C ILE A 399 7.49 4.21 33.95
N VAL A 400 7.66 5.47 33.53
CA VAL A 400 7.20 6.64 34.28
C VAL A 400 5.67 6.64 34.42
N VAL A 401 4.94 6.32 33.35
CA VAL A 401 3.48 6.24 33.39
C VAL A 401 3.00 5.12 34.32
N LEU A 402 3.59 3.93 34.24
CA LEU A 402 3.20 2.79 35.06
C LEU A 402 3.61 2.97 36.53
N GLY A 403 4.81 3.50 36.78
CA GLY A 403 5.27 3.88 38.11
C GLY A 403 4.43 4.99 38.71
N GLY A 404 4.03 5.98 37.92
CA GLY A 404 3.11 7.03 38.32
C GLY A 404 1.73 6.48 38.72
N LEU A 405 1.20 5.51 37.96
CA LEU A 405 -0.04 4.80 38.30
C LEU A 405 0.07 4.08 39.65
N ILE A 406 1.14 3.30 39.84
CA ILE A 406 1.38 2.56 41.09
C ILE A 406 1.60 3.53 42.26
N GLY A 407 2.35 4.61 42.04
CA GLY A 407 2.55 5.66 43.04
C GLY A 407 1.24 6.34 43.45
N LEU A 408 0.36 6.63 42.49
CA LEU A 408 -0.98 7.15 42.76
C LEU A 408 -1.81 6.16 43.59
N MET A 409 -1.72 4.86 43.29
CA MET A 409 -2.36 3.82 44.11
C MET A 409 -1.80 3.77 45.53
N MET A 410 -0.48 3.83 45.71
CA MET A 410 0.12 3.80 47.05
C MET A 410 -0.24 5.04 47.86
N ALA A 411 -0.24 6.21 47.24
CA ALA A 411 -0.68 7.45 47.88
C ALA A 411 -2.15 7.38 48.31
N ALA A 412 -3.01 6.80 47.46
CA ALA A 412 -4.41 6.54 47.78
C ALA A 412 -4.57 5.60 48.98
N LEU A 413 -3.77 4.55 49.07
CA LEU A 413 -3.82 3.59 50.18
C LEU A 413 -3.31 4.21 51.48
N LEU A 414 -2.17 4.90 51.46
CA LEU A 414 -1.59 5.52 52.65
C LEU A 414 -2.53 6.57 53.26
N THR A 415 -3.16 7.40 52.42
CA THR A 415 -4.15 8.38 52.89
C THR A 415 -5.40 7.74 53.49
N GLY A 416 -5.87 6.63 52.91
CA GLY A 416 -6.98 5.86 53.48
C GLY A 416 -6.64 5.27 54.86
N VAL A 417 -5.45 4.70 55.00
CA VAL A 417 -4.99 4.09 56.26
C VAL A 417 -4.71 5.13 57.34
N SER A 418 -4.10 6.28 57.01
CA SER A 418 -3.87 7.34 58.00
C SER A 418 -5.18 7.95 58.50
N GLY A 419 -6.18 8.10 57.62
CA GLY A 419 -7.52 8.57 58.01
C GLY A 419 -8.20 7.63 59.01
N LEU A 420 -7.99 6.32 58.89
CA LEU A 420 -8.44 5.34 59.89
C LEU A 420 -7.73 5.51 61.24
N GLY A 421 -6.43 5.80 61.23
CA GLY A 421 -5.65 6.04 62.44
C GLY A 421 -6.15 7.25 63.23
N ASP A 422 -6.40 8.36 62.53
CA ASP A 422 -6.93 9.59 63.14
C ASP A 422 -8.38 9.44 63.63
N ALA A 423 -9.18 8.60 62.95
CA ALA A 423 -10.55 8.28 63.36
C ALA A 423 -10.62 7.27 64.51
N ALA A 424 -9.57 6.48 64.76
CA ALA A 424 -9.48 5.55 65.89
C ALA A 424 -8.91 6.21 67.16
N LEU A 425 -8.28 7.38 67.03
CA LEU A 425 -7.67 8.15 68.13
C LEU A 425 -8.56 9.27 68.67
N ASN A 426 -9.70 9.55 68.02
CA ASN A 426 -10.80 10.39 68.52
C ASN A 426 -12.02 9.52 68.81
#